data_AF-A0ABD1CFC2-F1
#
_entry.id   AF-A0ABD1CFC2-F1
#
_cell.length_a   1.000
_cell.length_b   1.000
_cell.length_c   1.000
_cell.angle_alpha   90.00
_cell.angle_beta   90.00
_cell.angle_gamma   90.00
#
_symmetry.space_group_name_H-M   'P 1'
#
loop_
_entity.id
_entity.type
_entity.pdbx_description
1 polymer ?
#
loop_
_entity_poly.entity_id
_entity_poly.type
_entity_poly.pdbx_seq_one_letter_code
_entity_poly.pdbx_strand_id
1 'polypeptide(L)' 'KEAFYAKLEQKFDSCPQRDVKIVIGDMDARIGREEMYKPVIGPNSLHTVTNDNGQRCINFAASY' A
#
# COMPACT_ATOMS: atom_id res chain seq x y z
N LYS A 1 -12.82 -8.56 -0.17
CA LYS A 1 -11.74 -7.60 0.16
C LYS A 1 -10.42 -8.31 0.43
N GLU A 2 -10.33 -9.23 1.41
CA GLU A 2 -9.10 -10.03 1.64
C GLU A 2 -8.62 -10.79 0.40
N ALA A 3 -9.54 -11.45 -0.30
CA ALA A 3 -9.20 -12.19 -1.52
C ALA A 3 -8.57 -11.32 -2.63
N PHE A 4 -8.86 -10.01 -2.65
CA PHE A 4 -8.24 -9.09 -3.60
C PHE A 4 -6.78 -8.83 -3.24
N TYR A 5 -6.49 -8.46 -1.98
CA TYR A 5 -5.12 -8.19 -1.52
C TYR A 5 -4.24 -9.45 -1.58
N ALA A 6 -4.78 -10.61 -1.21
CA ALA A 6 -4.06 -11.88 -1.35
C ALA A 6 -3.69 -12.19 -2.82
N LYS A 7 -4.61 -11.92 -3.76
CA LYS A 7 -4.34 -12.06 -5.19
C LYS A 7 -3.34 -11.03 -5.69
N LEU A 8 -3.38 -9.81 -5.16
CA LEU A 8 -2.42 -8.75 -5.49
C LEU A 8 -1.00 -9.13 -5.07
N GLU A 9 -0.81 -9.58 -3.83
CA GLU A 9 0.47 -10.09 -3.31
C GLU A 9 1.00 -11.23 -4.17
N GLN A 10 0.18 -12.25 -4.41
CA GLN A 10 0.57 -13.38 -5.26
C GLN A 10 1.03 -12.93 -6.66
N LYS A 11 0.34 -11.95 -7.26
CA LYS A 11 0.70 -11.44 -8.59
C LYS A 11 1.98 -10.62 -8.54
N PHE A 12 2.14 -9.77 -7.53
CA PHE A 12 3.34 -8.97 -7.34
C PHE A 12 4.58 -9.84 -7.11
N ASP A 13 4.45 -10.90 -6.30
CA ASP A 13 5.52 -11.86 -6.03
C ASP A 13 5.89 -12.69 -7.27
N SER A 14 4.92 -12.96 -8.15
CA SER A 14 5.17 -13.66 -9.40
C SER A 14 5.95 -12.83 -10.43
N CYS A 15 6.02 -11.50 -10.27
CA CYS A 15 6.80 -10.64 -11.15
C CYS A 15 8.31 -10.83 -10.90
N PRO A 16 9.16 -10.77 -11.94
CA PRO A 16 10.61 -10.89 -11.79
C PRO A 16 11.17 -9.96 -10.72
N GLN A 17 12.09 -10.46 -9.90
CA GLN A 17 12.60 -9.73 -8.73
C GLN A 17 13.44 -8.49 -9.09
N ARG A 18 14.05 -8.48 -10.28
CA ARG A 18 14.98 -7.41 -10.71
C ARG A 18 14.29 -6.28 -11.49
N ASP A 19 12.97 -6.35 -11.63
CA ASP A 19 12.20 -5.34 -12.33
C ASP A 19 11.64 -4.30 -11.36
N VAL A 20 11.50 -3.06 -11.84
CA VAL A 20 10.74 -2.05 -11.12
C VAL A 20 9.26 -2.40 -11.26
N LYS A 21 8.59 -2.60 -10.12
CA LYS A 21 7.16 -2.94 -10.06
C LYS A 21 6.37 -1.72 -9.63
N ILE A 22 5.31 -1.39 -10.36
CA ILE A 22 4.42 -0.27 -10.05
C ILE A 22 2.99 -0.81 -9.92
N VAL A 23 2.36 -0.58 -8.79
CA VAL A 23 0.95 -0.93 -8.54
C VAL A 23 0.11 0.33 -8.60
N ILE A 24 -0.91 0.35 -9.46
CA ILE A 24 -1.79 1.50 -9.69
C ILE A 24 -3.24 1.02 -9.69
N GLY A 25 -4.12 1.81 -9.09
CA GLY A 25 -5.56 1.59 -9.11
C GLY A 25 -6.25 2.50 -8.08
N ASP A 26 -7.57 2.56 -8.17
CA ASP A 26 -8.36 3.12 -7.08
C ASP A 26 -8.46 2.08 -5.96
N MET A 27 -7.77 2.34 -4.85
CA MET A 27 -7.72 1.45 -3.69
C MET A 27 -8.78 1.81 -2.64
N ASP A 28 -9.58 2.86 -2.86
CA ASP A 28 -10.50 3.42 -1.86
C ASP A 28 -9.77 3.72 -0.51
N ALA A 29 -8.49 4.04 -0.62
CA ALA A 29 -7.56 4.20 0.48
C ALA A 29 -7.48 5.67 0.90
N ARG A 30 -7.78 5.95 2.16
CA ARG A 30 -7.41 7.21 2.82
C ARG A 30 -6.14 6.93 3.59
N ILE A 31 -5.03 7.45 3.11
CA ILE A 31 -3.74 7.39 3.79
C ILE A 31 -3.62 8.66 4.62
N GLY A 32 -3.40 8.53 5.92
CA GLY A 32 -3.27 9.67 6.83
C GLY A 32 -1.86 10.25 6.83
N ARG A 33 -1.50 10.91 7.95
CA ARG A 33 -0.17 11.49 8.17
C ARG A 33 0.43 11.07 9.50
N GLU A 34 0.00 9.92 10.02
CA GLU A 34 0.50 9.35 11.27
C GLU A 34 2.02 9.13 11.19
N GLU A 35 2.75 9.57 12.23
CA GLU A 35 4.22 9.52 12.25
C GLU A 35 4.77 8.11 12.00
N MET A 36 4.08 7.09 12.52
CA MET A 36 4.46 5.69 12.35
C MET A 36 4.43 5.20 10.90
N TYR A 37 3.69 5.87 10.00
CA TYR A 37 3.58 5.47 8.59
C TYR A 37 4.49 6.25 7.65
N LYS A 38 5.03 7.40 8.08
CA LYS A 38 5.90 8.24 7.24
C LYS A 38 7.10 7.54 6.61
N PRO A 39 7.73 6.52 7.23
CA PRO A 39 8.79 5.77 6.56
C PRO A 39 8.36 5.11 5.24
N VAL A 40 7.06 4.83 5.09
CA VAL A 40 6.47 4.15 3.92
C VAL A 40 5.74 5.15 3.01
N ILE A 41 4.94 6.05 3.57
CA ILE A 41 4.06 6.96 2.80
C ILE A 41 4.68 8.33 2.49
N GLY A 42 5.81 8.65 3.11
CA GLY A 42 6.41 9.99 3.07
C GLY A 42 5.69 11.03 3.95
N PRO A 43 6.08 12.31 3.87
CA PRO A 43 5.60 13.34 4.78
C PRO A 43 4.26 13.98 4.38
N ASN A 44 3.82 13.77 3.14
CA ASN A 44 2.71 14.50 2.55
C ASN A 44 1.50 13.60 2.37
N SER A 45 0.37 13.98 2.97
CA SER A 45 -0.92 13.38 2.69
C SER A 45 -2.05 14.38 2.82
N LEU A 46 -3.11 14.17 2.05
CA LEU A 46 -4.35 14.94 2.12
C LEU A 46 -5.12 14.64 3.41
N HIS A 47 -5.10 13.40 3.89
CA HIS A 47 -5.88 12.98 5.05
C HIS A 47 -5.07 13.02 6.34
N THR A 48 -5.76 13.17 7.47
CA THR A 48 -5.14 13.16 8.80
C THR A 48 -5.04 11.76 9.39
N VAL A 49 -6.04 10.91 9.10
CA VAL A 49 -6.18 9.56 9.65
C VAL A 49 -6.31 8.55 8.51
N THR A 50 -5.61 7.44 8.66
CA THR A 50 -5.62 6.29 7.76
C THR A 50 -6.87 5.44 7.97
N ASN A 51 -7.58 5.09 6.90
CA ASN A 51 -8.69 4.13 6.98
C ASN A 51 -8.18 2.68 6.78
N ASP A 52 -9.05 1.68 6.98
CA ASP A 52 -8.68 0.27 6.83
C ASP A 52 -8.06 -0.09 5.47
N ASN A 53 -8.52 0.56 4.39
CA ASN A 53 -7.93 0.40 3.06
C ASN A 53 -6.51 0.94 3.00
N GLY A 54 -6.31 2.15 3.52
CA GLY A 54 -5.00 2.79 3.63
C GLY A 54 -4.04 1.93 4.45
N GLN A 55 -4.50 1.33 5.55
CA GLN A 55 -3.66 0.44 6.36
C GLN A 55 -3.15 -0.75 5.55
N ARG A 56 -4.02 -1.37 4.75
CA ARG A 56 -3.65 -2.52 3.90
C ARG A 56 -2.68 -2.12 2.81
N CYS A 57 -2.88 -0.95 2.19
CA CYS A 57 -1.94 -0.41 1.20
C CYS A 57 -0.56 -0.13 1.81
N ILE A 58 -0.52 0.44 3.03
CA ILE A 58 0.74 0.71 3.74
C ILE A 58 1.43 -0.59 4.11
N ASN A 59 0.70 -1.56 4.66
CA ASN A 59 1.27 -2.87 5.03
C ASN A 59 1.81 -3.61 3.80
N PHE A 60 1.09 -3.55 2.67
CA PHE A 60 1.56 -4.10 1.40
C PHE A 60 2.86 -3.42 0.96
N ALA A 61 2.91 -2.08 0.93
CA ALA A 61 4.10 -1.33 0.53
C ALA A 61 5.29 -1.53 1.49
N ALA A 62 5.04 -1.70 2.79
CA ALA A 62 6.09 -1.95 3.79
C ALA A 62 6.69 -3.36 3.72
N SER A 63 6.04 -4.29 3.00
CA SER A 63 6.49 -5.67 2.87
C SER A 63 7.53 -5.87 1.74
N TYR A 64 7.88 -4.82 1.00
CA TYR A 64 8.80 -4.83 -0.15
C TYR A 64 9.76 -3.64 -0.12
#